data_AF-A0AAD2GF24-F1
#
_entry.id   AF-A0AAD2GF24-F1
#
_cell.length_a   1.000
_cell.length_b   1.000
_cell.length_c   1.000
_cell.angle_alpha   90.00
_cell.angle_beta   90.00
_cell.angle_gamma   90.00
#
_symmetry.space_group_name_H-M   'P 1'
#
loop_
_entity.id
_entity.type
_entity.pdbx_description
1 polymer ?
#
loop_
_entity_poly.entity_id
_entity_poly.type
_entity_poly.pdbx_seq_one_letter_code
_entity_poly.pdbx_strand_id
1 'polypeptide(L)'
;MIFATPSYSRTLASRVLIQRTVGLRMFSGVDCEPAERFRMALMSYRHANYSRETPARFKKEILRPYVGENGALQIEDINLLLKNIGHEQDCLSEKEQIEFLAAAGSTNGSIQVSKMMELVE
;
A
#
# COMPACT_ATOMS: atom_id res chain seq x y z
N MET A 1 21.34 -57.16 9.77
CA MET A 1 21.17 -55.89 10.49
C MET A 1 20.33 -54.98 9.62
N ILE A 2 19.09 -54.70 10.03
CA ILE A 2 18.18 -53.72 9.43
C ILE A 2 18.41 -52.38 10.13
N PHE A 3 18.26 -51.25 9.42
CA PHE A 3 17.58 -49.98 9.80
C PHE A 3 17.96 -48.94 8.72
N ALA A 4 17.11 -48.73 7.70
CA ALA A 4 15.98 -47.78 7.68
C ALA A 4 16.44 -46.31 7.73
N THR A 5 16.20 -45.60 6.63
CA THR A 5 16.31 -44.14 6.50
C THR A 5 15.31 -43.43 7.42
N PRO A 6 15.53 -42.13 7.69
CA PRO A 6 14.48 -41.21 7.26
C PRO A 6 15.00 -39.93 6.59
N SER A 7 14.36 -39.62 5.47
CA SER A 7 14.19 -38.25 4.96
C SER A 7 13.46 -37.40 6.01
N TYR A 8 13.90 -36.16 6.23
CA TYR A 8 13.07 -35.16 6.88
C TYR A 8 13.17 -33.83 6.13
N SER A 9 12.09 -33.55 5.41
CA SER A 9 11.71 -32.24 4.89
C SER A 9 11.15 -31.37 6.02
N ARG A 10 11.10 -30.04 5.74
CA ARG A 10 10.40 -28.96 6.48
C ARG A 10 11.24 -28.38 7.64
N THR A 11 11.35 -27.08 7.79
CA THR A 11 10.33 -26.03 7.64
C THR A 11 10.95 -24.71 7.17
N LEU A 12 10.40 -24.11 6.11
CA LEU A 12 10.53 -22.69 5.84
C LEU A 12 9.92 -21.96 7.05
N ALA A 13 10.75 -21.20 7.76
CA ALA A 13 10.29 -20.30 8.80
C ALA A 13 9.44 -19.21 8.15
N SER A 14 8.12 -19.38 8.19
CA SER A 14 7.16 -18.31 7.93
C SER A 14 7.39 -17.21 8.96
N ARG A 15 8.19 -16.21 8.59
CA ARG A 15 8.29 -14.94 9.31
C ARG A 15 6.98 -14.19 9.09
N VAL A 16 6.00 -14.48 9.93
CA VAL A 16 4.87 -13.56 10.16
C VAL A 16 5.46 -12.36 10.90
N LEU A 17 5.81 -11.32 10.14
CA LEU A 17 6.10 -10.02 10.70
C LEU A 17 4.75 -9.43 11.14
N ILE A 18 4.52 -9.44 12.45
CA ILE A 18 3.45 -8.70 13.10
C ILE A 18 3.74 -7.22 12.85
N GLN A 19 3.04 -6.63 11.88
CA GLN A 19 3.02 -5.18 11.67
C GLN A 19 2.26 -4.55 12.85
N ARG A 20 2.98 -3.80 13.68
CA ARG A 20 2.38 -2.83 14.60
C ARG A 20 1.75 -1.73 13.77
N THR A 21 0.44 -1.80 13.57
CA THR A 21 -0.39 -0.73 13.00
C THR A 21 -0.61 0.36 14.04
N VAL A 22 0.31 1.33 14.10
CA VAL A 22 0.08 2.59 14.82
C VAL A 22 -0.32 3.63 13.79
N GLY A 23 -1.64 3.79 13.60
CA GLY A 23 -2.23 4.71 12.62
C GLY A 23 -3.66 4.33 12.25
N LEU A 24 -4.55 4.17 13.24
CA LEU A 24 -6.00 4.17 12.99
C LEU A 24 -6.44 5.64 12.83
N ARG A 25 -7.27 6.01 11.82
CA ARG A 25 -8.73 5.96 12.04
C ARG A 25 -9.68 6.14 10.84
N MET A 26 -9.24 6.24 9.57
CA MET A 26 -10.21 6.27 8.45
C MET A 26 -10.25 4.98 7.61
N PHE A 27 -9.10 4.36 7.31
CA PHE A 27 -9.08 3.05 6.61
C PHE A 27 -9.28 1.83 7.52
N SER A 28 -9.44 2.03 8.83
CA SER A 28 -9.47 0.95 9.81
C SER A 28 -10.88 0.45 10.16
N GLY A 29 -11.93 1.09 9.64
CA GLY A 29 -13.33 0.71 9.87
C GLY A 29 -13.98 0.03 8.67
N VAL A 30 -13.33 0.07 7.50
CA VAL A 30 -13.79 -0.56 6.26
C VAL A 30 -12.63 -1.39 5.77
N ASP A 31 -12.76 -2.72 5.82
CA ASP A 31 -11.83 -3.65 5.18
C ASP A 31 -11.90 -3.44 3.66
N CYS A 32 -11.20 -2.42 3.18
CA CYS A 32 -11.14 -2.05 1.77
C CYS A 32 -9.92 -2.75 1.16
N GLU A 33 -10.16 -3.90 0.52
CA GLU A 33 -9.12 -4.66 -0.18
C GLU A 33 -8.31 -3.78 -1.18
N PRO A 34 -8.94 -2.89 -1.99
CA PRO A 34 -8.21 -1.91 -2.81
C PRO A 34 -7.21 -1.03 -2.04
N ALA A 35 -7.60 -0.56 -0.85
CA ALA A 35 -6.76 0.28 -0.01
C ALA A 35 -5.57 -0.49 0.58
N GLU A 36 -5.80 -1.75 0.95
CA GLU A 36 -4.75 -2.63 1.46
C GLU A 36 -3.74 -2.99 0.36
N ARG A 37 -4.19 -3.33 -0.84
CA ARG A 37 -3.30 -3.57 -2.00
C ARG A 37 -2.45 -2.35 -2.31
N PHE A 38 -3.05 -1.17 -2.36
CA PHE A 38 -2.32 0.08 -2.56
C PHE A 38 -1.26 0.32 -1.47
N ARG A 39 -1.63 0.09 -0.20
CA ARG A 39 -0.70 0.17 0.93
C ARG A 39 0.47 -0.79 0.78
N MET A 40 0.20 -2.05 0.43
CA MET A 40 1.23 -3.06 0.24
C MET A 40 2.18 -2.70 -0.91
N ALA A 41 1.65 -2.20 -2.03
CA ALA A 41 2.46 -1.74 -3.16
C ALA A 41 3.42 -0.60 -2.75
N LEU A 42 2.90 0.41 -2.05
CA LEU A 42 3.72 1.53 -1.55
C LEU A 42 4.78 1.07 -0.54
N MET A 43 4.42 0.18 0.39
CA MET A 43 5.38 -0.35 1.36
C MET A 43 6.46 -1.21 0.71
N SER A 44 6.09 -2.07 -0.23
CA SER A 44 7.04 -2.89 -1.00
C SER A 44 8.01 -2.01 -1.77
N TYR A 45 7.50 -1.03 -2.51
CA TYR A 45 8.32 -0.10 -3.28
C TYR A 45 9.23 0.77 -2.38
N ARG A 46 8.71 1.25 -1.25
CA ARG A 46 9.50 1.97 -0.24
C ARG A 46 10.61 1.08 0.33
N HIS A 47 10.32 -0.17 0.66
CA HIS A 47 11.33 -1.07 1.22
C HIS A 47 12.44 -1.38 0.20
N ALA A 48 12.08 -1.54 -1.07
CA ALA A 48 13.04 -1.80 -2.14
C ALA A 48 13.92 -0.58 -2.48
N ASN A 49 13.32 0.62 -2.58
CA ASN A 49 13.99 1.80 -3.16
C ASN A 49 14.35 2.89 -2.13
N TYR A 50 13.68 2.91 -0.98
CA TYR A 50 13.78 3.97 0.04
C TYR A 50 14.06 3.42 1.45
N SER A 51 14.67 2.23 1.56
CA SER A 51 14.96 1.56 2.84
C SER A 51 15.79 2.39 3.83
N ARG A 52 16.62 3.30 3.32
CA ARG A 52 17.49 4.19 4.11
C ARG A 52 16.92 5.60 4.28
N GLU A 53 15.79 5.90 3.64
CA GLU A 53 15.20 7.22 3.64
C GLU A 53 14.07 7.36 4.67
N THR A 54 13.85 8.59 5.12
CA THR A 54 12.74 8.88 6.02
C THR A 54 11.41 8.76 5.26
N PRO A 55 10.31 8.35 5.94
CA PRO A 55 8.98 8.33 5.34
C PRO A 55 8.61 9.68 4.69
N ALA A 56 9.06 10.79 5.27
CA ALA A 56 8.82 12.14 4.75
C ALA A 56 9.45 12.38 3.37
N ARG A 57 10.66 11.85 3.12
CA ARG A 57 11.33 12.02 1.83
C ARG A 57 10.70 11.15 0.74
N PHE A 58 10.41 9.90 1.07
CA PHE A 58 9.61 9.01 0.24
C PHE A 58 8.29 9.66 -0.18
N LYS A 59 7.54 10.23 0.77
CA LYS A 59 6.28 10.95 0.51
C LYS A 59 6.48 12.12 -0.47
N LYS A 60 7.54 12.91 -0.29
CA LYS A 60 7.82 14.08 -1.13
C LYS A 60 8.26 13.71 -2.55
N GLU A 61 8.90 12.58 -2.75
CA GLU A 61 9.37 12.18 -4.08
C GLU A 61 8.31 11.37 -4.83
N ILE A 62 7.55 10.54 -4.13
CA ILE A 62 6.59 9.62 -4.75
C ILE A 62 5.19 10.22 -4.85
N LEU A 63 4.68 10.92 -3.83
CA LEU A 63 3.31 11.44 -3.88
C LEU A 63 3.26 12.83 -4.53
N ARG A 64 4.23 13.71 -4.24
CA ARG A 64 4.26 15.11 -4.70
C ARG A 64 4.03 15.31 -6.20
N PRO A 65 4.56 14.46 -7.12
CA PRO A 65 4.32 14.65 -8.56
C PRO A 65 2.85 14.59 -8.97
N TYR A 66 2.03 13.97 -8.14
CA TYR A 66 0.62 13.71 -8.41
C TYR A 66 -0.32 14.58 -7.56
N VAL A 67 0.21 15.28 -6.56
CA VAL A 67 -0.59 16.15 -5.71
C VAL A 67 -1.00 17.40 -6.50
N GLY A 68 -2.30 17.60 -6.68
CA GLY A 68 -2.83 18.83 -7.27
C GLY A 68 -2.63 20.05 -6.36
N GLU A 69 -2.88 21.25 -6.89
CA GLU A 69 -2.68 22.52 -6.17
C GLU A 69 -3.42 22.60 -4.81
N ASN A 70 -4.51 21.84 -4.66
CA ASN A 70 -5.33 21.78 -3.46
C ASN A 70 -4.83 20.78 -2.39
N GLY A 71 -3.66 20.16 -2.57
CA GLY A 71 -3.16 19.13 -1.66
C GLY A 71 -3.93 17.80 -1.74
N ALA A 72 -4.71 17.61 -2.79
CA ALA A 72 -5.49 16.41 -3.06
C ALA A 72 -4.93 15.66 -4.27
N LEU A 73 -5.03 14.33 -4.23
CA LEU A 73 -4.66 13.40 -5.28
C LEU A 73 -5.93 12.93 -5.99
N GLN A 74 -5.98 12.97 -7.32
CA GLN A 74 -7.11 12.39 -8.05
C GLN A 74 -7.01 10.86 -8.09
N ILE A 75 -8.15 10.18 -8.20
CA ILE A 75 -8.18 8.71 -8.27
C ILE A 75 -7.45 8.19 -9.52
N GLU A 76 -7.45 8.93 -10.61
CA GLU A 76 -6.72 8.59 -11.85
C GLU A 76 -5.21 8.61 -11.62
N ASP A 77 -4.74 9.55 -10.80
CA ASP A 77 -3.33 9.69 -10.46
C ASP A 77 -2.82 8.52 -9.59
N ILE A 78 -3.71 7.84 -8.87
CA ILE A 78 -3.38 6.64 -8.07
C ILE A 78 -2.94 5.51 -9.00
N ASN A 79 -3.69 5.26 -10.06
CA ASN A 79 -3.34 4.24 -11.04
C ASN A 79 -2.08 4.61 -11.80
N LEU A 80 -1.88 5.90 -12.11
CA LEU A 80 -0.64 6.37 -12.72
C LEU A 80 0.56 6.16 -11.79
N LEU A 81 0.41 6.46 -10.50
CA LEU A 81 1.41 6.21 -9.48
C LEU A 81 1.77 4.72 -9.40
N LEU A 82 0.76 3.84 -9.31
CA LEU A 82 0.95 2.39 -9.25
C LEU A 82 1.72 1.88 -10.47
N LYS A 83 1.40 2.34 -11.67
CA LYS A 83 2.15 2.00 -12.88
C LYS A 83 3.61 2.47 -12.79
N ASN A 84 3.84 3.70 -12.35
CA ASN A 84 5.18 4.27 -12.27
C ASN A 84 6.07 3.61 -11.22
N ILE A 85 5.50 3.00 -10.18
CA ILE A 85 6.25 2.18 -9.22
C ILE A 85 6.36 0.70 -9.62
N GLY A 86 5.86 0.32 -10.81
CA GLY A 86 5.94 -1.05 -11.35
C GLY A 86 4.84 -2.00 -10.84
N HIS A 87 3.73 -1.46 -10.34
CA HIS A 87 2.59 -2.19 -9.79
C HIS A 87 1.35 -2.08 -10.70
N GLU A 88 1.52 -2.32 -11.99
CA GLU A 88 0.42 -2.21 -12.98
C GLU A 88 -0.72 -3.20 -12.71
N GLN A 89 -0.39 -4.39 -12.20
CA GLN A 89 -1.35 -5.41 -11.77
C GLN A 89 -2.21 -5.00 -10.57
N ASP A 90 -1.74 -3.99 -9.82
CA ASP A 90 -2.43 -3.47 -8.63
C ASP A 90 -3.33 -2.28 -8.95
N CYS A 91 -3.41 -1.87 -10.23
CA CYS A 91 -4.30 -0.79 -10.67
C CYS A 91 -5.76 -1.09 -10.33
N LEU A 92 -6.45 -0.07 -9.84
CA LEU A 92 -7.83 -0.13 -9.42
C LEU A 92 -8.75 -0.01 -10.64
N SER A 93 -9.66 -0.98 -10.79
CA SER A 93 -10.82 -0.89 -11.68
C SER A 93 -11.78 0.21 -11.22
N GLU A 94 -12.68 0.65 -12.10
CA GLU A 94 -13.63 1.73 -11.79
C GLU A 94 -14.50 1.45 -10.54
N LYS A 95 -14.84 0.17 -10.30
CA LYS A 95 -15.57 -0.24 -9.08
C LYS A 95 -14.70 -0.13 -7.84
N GLU A 96 -13.47 -0.64 -7.90
CA GLU A 96 -12.51 -0.55 -6.80
C GLU A 96 -12.13 0.90 -6.49
N GLN A 97 -12.11 1.77 -7.50
CA GLN A 97 -11.90 3.21 -7.34
C GLN A 97 -13.02 3.85 -6.50
N ILE A 98 -14.28 3.49 -6.76
CA ILE A 98 -15.43 3.97 -5.98
C ILE A 98 -15.33 3.47 -4.53
N GLU A 99 -14.99 2.20 -4.34
CA GLU A 99 -14.81 1.60 -3.00
C GLU A 99 -13.65 2.27 -2.24
N PHE A 100 -12.54 2.54 -2.93
CA PHE A 100 -11.37 3.22 -2.37
C PHE A 100 -11.69 4.66 -1.96
N LEU A 101 -12.42 5.39 -2.80
CA LEU A 101 -12.90 6.75 -2.49
C LEU A 101 -13.87 6.74 -1.31
N ALA A 102 -14.80 5.79 -1.28
CA ALA A 102 -15.74 5.62 -0.16
C ALA A 102 -15.01 5.31 1.15
N ALA A 103 -14.01 4.42 1.12
CA ALA A 103 -13.18 4.09 2.27
C ALA A 103 -12.35 5.30 2.76
N ALA A 104 -11.89 6.15 1.84
CA ALA A 104 -11.23 7.41 2.17
C ALA A 104 -12.20 8.51 2.66
N GLY A 105 -13.51 8.24 2.67
CA GLY A 105 -14.55 9.20 2.98
C GLY A 105 -14.56 10.39 2.01
N SER A 106 -14.30 10.14 0.73
CA SER A 106 -14.33 11.13 -0.33
C SER A 106 -15.43 10.84 -1.35
N THR A 107 -16.14 11.89 -1.73
CA THR A 107 -17.20 11.85 -2.76
C THR A 107 -16.82 12.56 -4.05
N ASN A 108 -15.65 13.21 -4.08
CA ASN A 108 -15.28 14.17 -5.14
C ASN A 108 -14.19 13.64 -6.07
N GLY A 109 -14.04 12.31 -6.20
CA GLY A 109 -13.01 11.69 -7.04
C GLY A 109 -11.56 11.91 -6.59
N SER A 110 -11.35 12.61 -5.47
CA SER A 110 -10.03 13.02 -5.00
C SER A 110 -9.82 12.72 -3.52
N ILE A 111 -8.59 12.40 -3.13
CA ILE A 111 -8.24 12.04 -1.76
C ILE A 111 -7.17 13.00 -1.25
N GLN A 112 -7.41 13.58 -0.10
CA GLN A 112 -6.43 14.43 0.57
C GLN A 112 -5.16 13.63 0.84
N VAL A 113 -4.01 14.20 0.51
CA VAL A 113 -2.72 13.49 0.64
C VAL A 113 -2.46 13.12 2.10
N SER A 114 -2.87 13.96 3.04
CA SER A 114 -2.83 13.66 4.47
C SER A 114 -3.55 12.36 4.84
N LYS A 115 -4.69 12.06 4.19
CA LYS A 115 -5.41 10.79 4.39
C LYS A 115 -4.66 9.60 3.78
N MET A 116 -4.07 9.78 2.60
CA MET A 116 -3.20 8.76 2.02
C MET A 116 -1.96 8.49 2.87
N MET A 117 -1.46 9.50 3.58
CA MET A 117 -0.29 9.35 4.45
C MET A 117 -0.56 8.39 5.61
N GLU A 118 -1.81 8.23 6.07
CA GLU A 118 -2.18 7.25 7.10
C GLU A 118 -1.93 5.80 6.66
N LEU A 119 -1.89 5.52 5.34
CA LEU A 119 -1.59 4.18 4.83
C LEU A 119 -0.09 3.84 4.88
N VAL A 120 0.79 4.85 4.85
CA VAL A 120 2.24 4.66 4.68
C VAL A 120 3.01 4.87 5.99
N GLU A 121 2.32 5.12 7.10
CA GLU A 121 2.91 5.14 8.45
C GLU A 121 3.22 3.73 8.99
#